data_AF-A0A7C1VMF8-F1
#
_entry.id   AF-A0A7C1VMF8-F1
#
_cell.length_a   1.000
_cell.length_b   1.000
_cell.length_c   1.000
_cell.angle_alpha   90.00
_cell.angle_beta   90.00
_cell.angle_gamma   90.00
#
_symmetry.space_group_name_H-M   'P 1'
#
loop_
_entity.id
_entity.type
_entity.pdbx_description
1 polymer ?
#
loop_
_entity_poly.entity_id
_entity_poly.type
_entity_poly.pdbx_seq_one_letter_code
_entity_poly.pdbx_strand_id
1 'polypeptide(L)'
;MSLQLKAEVTDMSLTIHPAPSITTGGETFFPSHSEVHRFEASSGGTFNFENPDGSSVTIIFFSGTTQVALDFFIDAYEKSAVIGDRPLPTGKDVVGSLIYDMRTFVGAIQTATFDAPFAMIVHYTEEHIANLNEETVDIYFWDESQQTWTTFLDSTLDTAENTITILTDHLTLFATLGESEEAAAATVGGGGGIFAGGLMLRGDFRAVINNNDKITNSRLVILNFDVDPIVKTMMISNTKNFSGANKELYDEIRTWTLTEGEGVKTVYVKFYDILGVASEVVTDIIIFRPLSEAQRADVNKDNKVDIFDFNILMVNWGSTIAGNIADINNNGRVDIFDFNLLMTYWA
;
A
#
# COMPACT_ATOMS: atom_id res chain seq x y z
N MET A 1 -3.78 11.20 -63.09
CA MET A 1 -4.46 11.23 -61.78
C MET A 1 -3.54 10.50 -60.80
N SER A 2 -2.68 11.24 -60.11
CA SER A 2 -1.71 10.66 -59.16
C SER A 2 -2.27 10.86 -57.76
N LEU A 3 -2.61 9.75 -57.09
CA LEU A 3 -2.99 9.71 -55.69
C LEU A 3 -1.70 9.84 -54.86
N GLN A 4 -1.52 10.99 -54.22
CA GLN A 4 -0.52 11.18 -53.17
C GLN A 4 -1.05 10.57 -51.88
N LEU A 5 -0.44 9.45 -51.46
CA LEU A 5 -0.64 8.88 -50.14
C LEU A 5 0.11 9.77 -49.13
N LYS A 6 -0.60 10.63 -48.39
CA LYS A 6 -0.05 11.25 -47.19
C LYS A 6 0.02 10.18 -46.10
N ALA A 7 1.19 9.60 -45.90
CA ALA A 7 1.49 8.88 -44.67
C ALA A 7 1.70 9.94 -43.58
N GLU A 8 0.73 10.06 -42.70
CA GLU A 8 0.85 10.80 -41.44
C GLU A 8 1.72 9.93 -40.53
N VAL A 9 3.02 10.21 -40.52
CA VAL A 9 3.94 9.65 -39.53
C VAL A 9 3.68 10.43 -38.25
N THR A 10 2.79 9.91 -37.40
CA THR A 10 2.69 10.35 -36.01
C THR A 10 4.06 10.13 -35.39
N ASP A 11 4.65 11.21 -34.92
CA ASP A 11 5.95 11.26 -34.26
C ASP A 11 5.93 10.37 -33.01
N MET A 12 6.30 9.08 -33.18
CA MET A 12 6.73 8.26 -32.06
C MET A 12 8.13 8.70 -31.69
N SER A 13 8.25 9.80 -30.94
CA SER A 13 9.48 10.10 -30.24
C SER A 13 9.69 8.98 -29.23
N LEU A 14 10.55 8.01 -29.56
CA LEU A 14 10.97 6.96 -28.65
C LEU A 14 11.76 7.64 -27.53
N THR A 15 11.14 7.83 -26.37
CA THR A 15 11.83 8.29 -25.17
C THR A 15 12.76 7.17 -24.71
N ILE A 16 14.07 7.38 -24.85
CA ILE A 16 15.09 6.43 -24.39
C ILE A 16 15.46 6.81 -22.96
N HIS A 17 15.21 5.89 -22.04
CA HIS A 17 15.59 6.03 -20.63
C HIS A 17 16.99 5.44 -20.39
N PRO A 18 17.78 5.97 -19.42
CA PRO A 18 19.07 5.41 -19.07
C PRO A 18 18.94 3.96 -18.59
N ALA A 19 19.82 3.08 -19.11
CA ALA A 19 19.86 1.68 -18.69
C ALA A 19 20.12 1.57 -17.18
N PRO A 20 19.35 0.75 -16.45
CA PRO A 20 19.58 0.51 -15.02
C PRO A 20 20.95 -0.12 -14.78
N SER A 21 21.69 0.40 -13.80
CA SER A 21 22.88 -0.27 -13.26
C SER A 21 23.23 0.26 -11.87
N ILE A 22 23.86 -0.59 -11.06
CA ILE A 22 24.44 -0.23 -9.77
C ILE A 22 25.94 -0.48 -9.83
N THR A 23 26.75 0.43 -9.28
CA THR A 23 28.19 0.21 -9.10
C THR A 23 28.50 -0.07 -7.64
N THR A 24 29.20 -1.17 -7.38
CA THR A 24 29.64 -1.58 -6.04
C THR A 24 31.10 -2.02 -6.10
N GLY A 25 31.97 -1.45 -5.25
CA GLY A 25 33.39 -1.79 -5.26
C GLY A 25 34.13 -1.56 -6.59
N GLY A 26 33.57 -0.72 -7.47
CA GLY A 26 34.10 -0.45 -8.82
C GLY A 26 33.63 -1.43 -9.91
N GLU A 27 32.81 -2.42 -9.57
CA GLU A 27 32.15 -3.32 -10.53
C GLU A 27 30.73 -2.83 -10.84
N THR A 28 30.31 -2.94 -12.10
CA THR A 28 28.95 -2.56 -12.54
C THR A 28 28.08 -3.81 -12.61
N PHE A 29 26.95 -3.74 -11.93
CA PHE A 29 25.91 -4.76 -11.89
C PHE A 29 24.67 -4.29 -12.64
N PHE A 30 24.00 -5.23 -13.28
CA PHE A 30 22.74 -5.02 -13.99
C PHE A 30 21.63 -5.77 -13.24
N PRO A 31 20.38 -5.28 -13.32
CA PRO A 31 19.27 -5.94 -12.67
C PRO A 31 19.05 -7.35 -13.26
N SER A 32 18.63 -8.28 -12.40
CA SER A 32 18.21 -9.63 -12.80
C SER A 32 16.83 -9.62 -13.46
N HIS A 33 15.98 -8.65 -13.11
CA HIS A 33 14.66 -8.43 -13.69
C HIS A 33 14.30 -6.94 -13.68
N SER A 34 13.66 -6.45 -14.74
CA SER A 34 13.30 -5.04 -14.91
C SER A 34 11.98 -4.90 -15.65
N GLU A 35 11.11 -4.02 -15.17
CA GLU A 35 9.86 -3.68 -15.85
C GLU A 35 9.58 -2.18 -15.77
N VAL A 36 8.75 -1.71 -16.71
CA VAL A 36 8.23 -0.35 -16.75
C VAL A 36 6.72 -0.36 -16.86
N HIS A 37 6.07 0.47 -16.06
CA HIS A 37 4.63 0.69 -16.11
C HIS A 37 4.33 2.18 -16.24
N ARG A 38 3.35 2.51 -17.07
CA ARG A 38 2.89 3.89 -17.22
C ARG A 38 1.69 4.13 -16.32
N PHE A 39 1.81 5.09 -15.40
CA PHE A 39 0.69 5.55 -14.58
C PHE A 39 0.09 6.84 -15.13
N GLU A 40 -1.23 6.89 -15.20
CA GLU A 40 -1.97 8.08 -15.62
C GLU A 40 -2.37 8.92 -14.40
N ALA A 41 -2.15 10.24 -14.46
CA ALA A 41 -2.36 11.14 -13.32
C ALA A 41 -3.80 11.14 -12.77
N SER A 42 -4.79 11.08 -13.67
CA SER A 42 -6.20 11.21 -13.31
C SER A 42 -6.77 9.96 -12.63
N SER A 43 -6.33 8.77 -13.06
CA SER A 43 -6.85 7.50 -12.56
C SER A 43 -5.94 6.79 -11.57
N GLY A 44 -4.67 7.19 -11.48
CA GLY A 44 -3.66 6.36 -10.82
C GLY A 44 -3.52 5.01 -11.51
N GLY A 45 -3.29 3.96 -10.73
CA GLY A 45 -3.24 2.59 -11.23
C GLY A 45 -2.71 1.58 -10.21
N THR A 46 -2.67 0.31 -10.61
CA THR A 46 -2.01 -0.75 -9.87
C THR A 46 -1.12 -1.54 -10.83
N PHE A 47 0.12 -1.75 -10.42
CA PHE A 47 1.12 -2.50 -11.16
C PHE A 47 1.68 -3.58 -10.25
N ASN A 48 1.65 -4.84 -10.68
CA ASN A 48 2.25 -5.95 -9.95
C ASN A 48 3.51 -6.42 -10.69
N PHE A 49 4.64 -6.33 -10.01
CA PHE A 49 5.93 -6.83 -10.48
C PHE A 49 6.20 -8.19 -9.85
N GLU A 50 6.14 -9.25 -10.63
CA GLU A 50 6.35 -10.63 -10.17
C GLU A 50 7.77 -11.09 -10.48
N ASN A 51 8.46 -11.60 -9.47
CA ASN A 51 9.79 -12.16 -9.65
C ASN A 51 9.72 -13.66 -9.93
N PRO A 52 10.73 -14.23 -10.61
CA PRO A 52 10.82 -15.67 -10.83
C PRO A 52 10.92 -16.52 -9.55
N ASP A 53 11.32 -15.92 -8.43
CA ASP A 53 11.42 -16.59 -7.11
C ASP A 53 10.07 -16.65 -6.35
N GLY A 54 8.99 -16.13 -6.95
CA GLY A 54 7.65 -16.09 -6.35
C GLY A 54 7.40 -14.92 -5.39
N SER A 55 8.40 -14.08 -5.12
CA SER A 55 8.15 -12.77 -4.50
C SER A 55 7.50 -11.81 -5.50
N SER A 56 6.82 -10.80 -4.99
CA SER A 56 6.30 -9.73 -5.85
C SER A 56 6.28 -8.39 -5.13
N VAL A 57 6.28 -7.33 -5.93
CA VAL A 57 6.09 -5.94 -5.48
C VAL A 57 4.90 -5.35 -6.23
N THR A 58 3.83 -5.07 -5.50
CA THR A 58 2.67 -4.34 -6.03
C THR A 58 2.82 -2.86 -5.71
N ILE A 59 2.80 -2.03 -6.75
CA ILE A 59 2.79 -0.56 -6.68
C ILE A 59 1.39 -0.04 -6.99
N ILE A 60 0.90 0.84 -6.14
CA ILE A 60 -0.42 1.43 -6.25
C ILE A 60 -0.30 2.94 -6.22
N PHE A 61 -0.58 3.57 -7.36
CA PHE A 61 -0.75 5.02 -7.44
C PHE A 61 -2.23 5.34 -7.28
N PHE A 62 -2.53 6.18 -6.29
CA PHE A 62 -3.87 6.73 -6.08
C PHE A 62 -4.14 7.88 -7.05
N SER A 63 -5.39 8.27 -7.22
CA SER A 63 -5.71 9.49 -7.96
C SER A 63 -5.05 10.68 -7.27
N GLY A 64 -4.35 11.53 -8.03
CA GLY A 64 -3.65 12.70 -7.49
C GLY A 64 -2.31 12.41 -6.80
N THR A 65 -1.78 11.18 -6.88
CA THR A 65 -0.37 10.89 -6.52
C THR A 65 0.59 11.76 -7.34
N THR A 66 0.24 12.03 -8.60
CA THR A 66 0.98 12.90 -9.52
C THR A 66 0.02 13.79 -10.31
N GLN A 67 0.45 15.00 -10.67
CA GLN A 67 -0.30 15.87 -11.61
C GLN A 67 -0.16 15.46 -13.09
N VAL A 68 0.88 14.69 -13.43
CA VAL A 68 1.20 14.30 -14.82
C VAL A 68 1.46 12.81 -14.88
N ALA A 69 1.05 12.19 -15.98
CA ALA A 69 1.33 10.79 -16.25
C ALA A 69 2.85 10.55 -16.36
N LEU A 70 3.31 9.44 -15.80
CA LEU A 70 4.73 9.12 -15.71
C LEU A 70 4.99 7.63 -15.99
N ASP A 71 6.24 7.33 -16.34
CA ASP A 71 6.74 5.95 -16.45
C ASP A 71 7.43 5.59 -15.14
N PHE A 72 7.04 4.48 -14.54
CA PHE A 72 7.59 3.92 -13.30
C PHE A 72 8.41 2.68 -13.64
N PHE A 73 9.69 2.71 -13.30
CA PHE A 73 10.63 1.61 -13.44
C PHE A 73 10.85 0.95 -12.09
N ILE A 74 10.87 -0.38 -12.10
CA ILE A 74 11.35 -1.21 -10.99
C ILE A 74 12.41 -2.16 -11.54
N ASP A 75 13.56 -2.17 -10.87
CA ASP A 75 14.74 -2.93 -11.25
C ASP A 75 15.17 -3.78 -10.05
N ALA A 76 15.11 -5.10 -10.18
CA ALA A 76 15.51 -6.04 -9.13
C ALA A 76 16.99 -6.41 -9.27
N TYR A 77 17.75 -6.27 -8.19
CA TYR A 77 19.16 -6.65 -8.12
C TYR A 77 19.37 -7.72 -7.06
N GLU A 78 20.29 -8.65 -7.33
CA GLU A 78 20.77 -9.58 -6.30
C GLU A 78 21.46 -8.81 -5.17
N LYS A 79 21.28 -9.24 -3.93
CA LYS A 79 21.83 -8.55 -2.75
C LYS A 79 23.34 -8.33 -2.83
N SER A 80 24.07 -9.28 -3.43
CA SER A 80 25.52 -9.20 -3.62
C SER A 80 25.96 -8.00 -4.47
N ALA A 81 25.10 -7.51 -5.36
CA ALA A 81 25.37 -6.33 -6.19
C ALA A 81 25.29 -5.02 -5.39
N VAL A 82 24.70 -5.02 -4.20
CA VAL A 82 24.36 -3.79 -3.46
C VAL A 82 25.06 -3.71 -2.11
N ILE A 83 25.06 -4.80 -1.33
CA ILE A 83 25.43 -4.78 0.09
C ILE A 83 26.92 -4.52 0.35
N GLY A 84 27.78 -4.62 -0.67
CA GLY A 84 29.21 -4.33 -0.54
C GLY A 84 29.50 -2.87 -0.20
N ASP A 85 28.76 -1.95 -0.82
CA ASP A 85 28.88 -0.50 -0.57
C ASP A 85 27.77 0.01 0.35
N ARG A 86 26.68 -0.75 0.50
CA ARG A 86 25.50 -0.39 1.32
C ARG A 86 25.22 -1.48 2.37
N PRO A 87 26.08 -1.58 3.40
CA PRO A 87 26.03 -2.68 4.36
C PRO A 87 24.69 -2.72 5.11
N LEU A 88 24.18 -3.93 5.32
CA LEU A 88 22.93 -4.14 6.06
C LEU A 88 23.08 -3.76 7.54
N PRO A 89 21.98 -3.37 8.22
CA PRO A 89 21.97 -3.21 9.67
C PRO A 89 22.43 -4.48 10.39
N THR A 90 23.12 -4.32 11.52
CA THR A 90 23.63 -5.47 12.30
C THR A 90 22.50 -6.43 12.69
N GLY A 91 22.73 -7.72 12.50
CA GLY A 91 21.79 -8.78 12.85
C GLY A 91 20.64 -8.95 11.84
N LYS A 92 20.65 -8.24 10.71
CA LYS A 92 19.64 -8.37 9.66
C LYS A 92 20.20 -9.02 8.40
N ASP A 93 19.34 -9.74 7.69
CA ASP A 93 19.58 -10.19 6.31
C ASP A 93 18.37 -9.85 5.44
N VAL A 94 18.58 -9.88 4.13
CA VAL A 94 17.53 -9.68 3.12
C VAL A 94 16.59 -10.88 3.13
N VAL A 95 15.28 -10.62 3.16
CA VAL A 95 14.24 -11.63 2.90
C VAL A 95 14.33 -12.04 1.43
N GLY A 96 14.69 -13.30 1.18
CA GLY A 96 15.04 -13.78 -0.16
C GLY A 96 16.43 -13.29 -0.59
N SER A 97 16.56 -12.71 -1.79
CA SER A 97 17.84 -12.18 -2.28
C SER A 97 17.75 -10.84 -3.02
N LEU A 98 16.55 -10.28 -3.20
CA LEU A 98 16.35 -9.14 -4.09
C LEU A 98 16.32 -7.80 -3.35
N ILE A 99 16.93 -6.80 -3.99
CA ILE A 99 16.88 -5.39 -3.63
C ILE A 99 16.38 -4.62 -4.84
N TYR A 100 15.40 -3.74 -4.64
CA TYR A 100 14.73 -3.02 -5.72
C TYR A 100 15.27 -1.59 -5.83
N ASP A 101 15.62 -1.17 -7.04
CA ASP A 101 15.77 0.24 -7.39
C ASP A 101 14.52 0.69 -8.14
N MET A 102 13.93 1.80 -7.70
CA MET A 102 12.71 2.32 -8.28
C MET A 102 12.93 3.73 -8.79
N ARG A 103 12.55 3.99 -10.04
CA ARG A 103 12.84 5.26 -10.73
C ARG A 103 11.61 5.70 -11.50
N THR A 104 11.30 6.99 -11.47
CA THR A 104 10.19 7.54 -12.26
C THR A 104 10.65 8.56 -13.27
N PHE A 105 9.95 8.65 -14.40
CA PHE A 105 10.27 9.57 -15.49
C PHE A 105 9.03 10.24 -16.08
N VAL A 106 9.12 11.54 -16.34
CA VAL A 106 8.15 12.29 -17.15
C VAL A 106 8.84 12.64 -18.47
N GLY A 107 8.49 11.92 -19.54
CA GLY A 107 9.30 11.94 -20.75
C GLY A 107 10.72 11.48 -20.44
N ALA A 108 11.75 12.19 -20.87
CA ALA A 108 13.15 11.81 -20.62
C ALA A 108 13.71 12.29 -19.25
N ILE A 109 12.89 12.96 -18.42
CA ILE A 109 13.36 13.59 -17.18
C ILE A 109 13.05 12.66 -16.01
N GLN A 110 14.10 12.22 -15.30
CA GLN A 110 13.92 11.49 -14.05
C GLN A 110 13.31 12.42 -13.00
N THR A 111 12.25 11.96 -12.36
CA THR A 111 11.56 12.63 -11.26
C THR A 111 11.49 11.68 -10.06
N ALA A 112 11.32 12.24 -8.87
CA ALA A 112 11.09 11.50 -7.63
C ALA A 112 10.17 12.29 -6.67
N THR A 113 9.44 13.29 -7.19
CA THR A 113 8.53 14.11 -6.40
C THR A 113 7.10 13.71 -6.67
N PHE A 114 6.34 13.46 -5.61
CA PHE A 114 4.93 13.11 -5.66
C PHE A 114 4.10 14.13 -4.88
N ASP A 115 2.87 14.35 -5.32
CA ASP A 115 1.93 15.25 -4.65
C ASP A 115 1.24 14.59 -3.45
N ALA A 116 1.21 13.25 -3.45
CA ALA A 116 0.77 12.40 -2.36
C ALA A 116 1.56 11.08 -2.36
N PRO A 117 1.71 10.39 -1.22
CA PRO A 117 2.40 9.10 -1.18
C PRO A 117 1.63 8.03 -1.95
N PHE A 118 2.36 7.08 -2.54
CA PHE A 118 1.82 5.88 -3.15
C PHE A 118 2.00 4.67 -2.22
N ALA A 119 1.23 3.60 -2.47
CA ALA A 119 1.37 2.37 -1.69
C ALA A 119 2.27 1.36 -2.40
N MET A 120 3.09 0.68 -1.61
CA MET A 120 3.92 -0.44 -2.03
C MET A 120 3.61 -1.63 -1.13
N ILE A 121 3.29 -2.77 -1.73
CA ILE A 121 3.04 -4.03 -1.05
C ILE A 121 4.08 -5.03 -1.54
N VAL A 122 4.88 -5.56 -0.63
CA VAL A 122 5.83 -6.62 -0.94
C VAL A 122 5.27 -7.93 -0.44
N HIS A 123 5.23 -8.94 -1.30
CA HIS A 123 4.90 -10.31 -0.93
C HIS A 123 6.19 -11.15 -0.90
N TYR A 124 6.38 -11.90 0.19
CA TYR A 124 7.45 -12.87 0.34
C TYR A 124 6.90 -14.30 0.41
N THR A 125 7.79 -15.29 0.40
CA THR A 125 7.42 -16.70 0.51
C THR A 125 8.02 -17.27 1.81
N GLU A 126 7.49 -18.40 2.28
CA GLU A 126 8.04 -19.13 3.43
C GLU A 126 9.53 -19.48 3.25
N GLU A 127 9.95 -19.77 2.01
CA GLU A 127 11.35 -20.07 1.72
C GLU A 127 12.25 -18.85 1.92
N HIS A 128 11.75 -17.64 1.66
CA HIS A 128 12.51 -16.40 1.81
C HIS A 128 12.81 -16.03 3.25
N ILE A 129 12.02 -16.52 4.21
CA ILE A 129 12.17 -16.24 5.65
C ILE A 129 12.74 -17.42 6.43
N ALA A 130 13.20 -18.49 5.78
CA ALA A 130 13.57 -19.76 6.44
C ALA A 130 14.63 -19.65 7.56
N ASN A 131 15.41 -18.57 7.64
CA ASN A 131 16.41 -18.32 8.70
C ASN A 131 16.21 -16.96 9.39
N LEU A 132 15.02 -16.37 9.25
CA LEU A 132 14.68 -15.03 9.74
C LEU A 132 13.51 -15.11 10.71
N ASN A 133 13.50 -14.20 11.68
CA ASN A 133 12.33 -13.99 12.53
C ASN A 133 11.28 -13.19 11.76
N GLU A 134 10.20 -13.84 11.37
CA GLU A 134 9.13 -13.24 10.57
C GLU A 134 8.54 -11.98 11.20
N GLU A 135 8.34 -11.97 12.52
CA GLU A 135 7.78 -10.83 13.27
C GLU A 135 8.64 -9.56 13.20
N THR A 136 9.86 -9.66 12.66
CA THR A 136 10.81 -8.54 12.49
C THR A 136 10.97 -8.10 11.04
N VAL A 137 10.26 -8.76 10.12
CA VAL A 137 10.32 -8.46 8.69
C VAL A 137 9.69 -7.10 8.43
N ASP A 138 10.44 -6.23 7.76
CA ASP A 138 9.99 -4.90 7.37
C ASP A 138 10.67 -4.43 6.08
N ILE A 139 10.10 -3.42 5.44
CA ILE A 139 10.68 -2.76 4.26
C ILE A 139 11.59 -1.63 4.74
N TYR A 140 12.82 -1.66 4.24
CA TYR A 140 13.83 -0.64 4.45
C TYR A 140 14.10 0.10 3.15
N PHE A 141 14.39 1.39 3.27
CA PHE A 141 14.94 2.19 2.17
C PHE A 141 16.36 2.65 2.51
N TRP A 142 17.19 2.84 1.47
CA TRP A 142 18.52 3.40 1.64
C TRP A 142 18.44 4.93 1.78
N ASP A 143 18.78 5.46 2.95
CA ASP A 143 18.92 6.89 3.17
C ASP A 143 20.30 7.35 2.67
N GLU A 144 20.33 8.00 1.50
CA GLU A 144 21.56 8.51 0.90
C GLU A 144 22.26 9.60 1.74
N SER A 145 21.53 10.31 2.59
CA SER A 145 22.12 11.34 3.46
C SER A 145 22.86 10.73 4.65
N GLN A 146 22.30 9.66 5.21
CA GLN A 146 22.84 8.96 6.38
C GLN A 146 23.72 7.76 5.99
N GLN A 147 23.69 7.34 4.73
CA GLN A 147 24.35 6.13 4.21
C GLN A 147 23.97 4.91 5.05
N THR A 148 22.66 4.75 5.31
CA THR A 148 22.13 3.67 6.14
C THR A 148 20.73 3.23 5.68
N TRP A 149 20.39 1.97 5.95
CA TRP A 149 19.05 1.42 5.73
C TRP A 149 18.11 1.86 6.85
N THR A 150 16.99 2.49 6.49
CA THR A 150 16.00 3.05 7.41
C THR A 150 14.62 2.47 7.16
N THR A 151 13.81 2.27 8.21
CA THR A 151 12.43 1.76 8.10
C THR A 151 11.43 2.87 7.84
N PHE A 152 10.23 2.48 7.41
CA PHE A 152 9.08 3.36 7.36
C PHE A 152 8.43 3.47 8.74
N LEU A 153 7.87 4.64 9.06
CA LEU A 153 7.23 4.85 10.37
C LEU A 153 5.97 4.01 10.56
N ASP A 154 5.27 3.73 9.46
CA ASP A 154 3.92 3.15 9.42
C ASP A 154 3.84 1.98 8.41
N SER A 155 4.85 1.11 8.39
CA SER A 155 4.75 -0.19 7.72
C SER A 155 3.78 -1.13 8.44
N THR A 156 3.24 -2.11 7.71
CA THR A 156 2.38 -3.14 8.31
C THR A 156 2.71 -4.49 7.71
N LEU A 157 3.05 -5.43 8.60
CA LEU A 157 3.33 -6.83 8.31
C LEU A 157 2.04 -7.65 8.52
N ASP A 158 1.66 -8.45 7.52
CA ASP A 158 0.64 -9.48 7.60
C ASP A 158 1.32 -10.84 7.39
N THR A 159 1.59 -11.54 8.49
CA THR A 159 2.24 -12.87 8.52
C THR A 159 1.31 -14.00 8.07
N ALA A 160 0.00 -13.76 7.96
CA ALA A 160 -0.90 -14.76 7.41
C ALA A 160 -0.86 -14.76 5.88
N GLU A 161 -0.66 -13.59 5.27
CA GLU A 161 -0.61 -13.40 3.83
C GLU A 161 0.81 -13.22 3.28
N ASN A 162 1.84 -13.24 4.15
CA ASN A 162 3.23 -12.99 3.81
C ASN A 162 3.45 -11.66 3.08
N THR A 163 2.83 -10.59 3.57
CA THR A 163 2.94 -9.26 2.95
C THR A 163 3.38 -8.17 3.90
N ILE A 164 4.12 -7.19 3.36
CA ILE A 164 4.43 -5.93 4.04
C ILE A 164 3.90 -4.79 3.17
N THR A 165 3.15 -3.87 3.78
CA THR A 165 2.61 -2.69 3.10
C THR A 165 3.19 -1.41 3.69
N ILE A 166 3.57 -0.47 2.83
CA ILE A 166 4.01 0.88 3.21
C ILE A 166 3.32 1.94 2.34
N LEU A 167 3.31 3.17 2.86
CA LEU A 167 3.16 4.38 2.06
C LEU A 167 4.52 5.07 1.91
N THR A 168 4.85 5.49 0.69
CA THR A 168 6.08 6.23 0.42
C THR A 168 5.86 7.25 -0.68
N ASP A 169 6.53 8.39 -0.55
CA ASP A 169 6.76 9.40 -1.59
C ASP A 169 8.25 9.50 -1.95
N HIS A 170 9.04 8.55 -1.46
CA HIS A 170 10.47 8.46 -1.64
C HIS A 170 10.81 7.35 -2.63
N LEU A 171 11.84 7.57 -3.45
CA LEU A 171 12.36 6.58 -4.38
C LEU A 171 13.88 6.49 -4.24
N THR A 172 14.34 5.36 -3.71
CA THR A 172 15.76 4.96 -3.62
C THR A 172 15.84 3.44 -3.82
N LEU A 173 16.87 2.81 -3.25
CA LEU A 173 16.87 1.37 -3.05
C LEU A 173 15.92 0.98 -1.92
N PHE A 174 15.23 -0.14 -2.13
CA PHE A 174 14.35 -0.78 -1.17
C PHE A 174 14.79 -2.22 -0.95
N ALA A 175 14.79 -2.66 0.30
CA ALA A 175 15.07 -4.04 0.67
C ALA A 175 14.09 -4.49 1.76
N THR A 176 13.55 -5.69 1.62
CA THR A 176 12.82 -6.32 2.72
C THR A 176 13.83 -7.03 3.60
N LEU A 177 13.92 -6.65 4.87
CA LEU A 177 14.90 -7.18 5.81
C LEU A 177 14.21 -7.80 7.02
N GLY A 178 14.76 -8.89 7.55
CA GLY A 178 14.37 -9.49 8.82
C GLY A 178 15.59 -9.71 9.72
N GLU A 179 15.38 -9.84 11.03
CA GLU A 179 16.42 -10.26 11.97
C GLU A 179 16.75 -11.74 11.76
N SER A 180 18.03 -12.08 11.73
CA SER A 180 18.45 -13.48 11.64
C SER A 180 18.21 -14.21 12.96
N GLU A 181 17.70 -15.45 12.88
CA GLU A 181 17.47 -16.27 14.08
C GLU A 181 18.76 -16.49 14.90
N GLU A 182 19.91 -16.54 14.23
CA GLU A 182 21.22 -16.67 14.86
C GLU A 182 21.60 -15.43 15.68
N ALA A 183 21.19 -14.23 15.26
CA ALA A 183 21.39 -12.98 16.02
C ALA A 183 20.40 -12.86 17.20
N ALA A 184 19.15 -13.31 17.03
CA ALA A 184 18.14 -13.33 18.10
C ALA A 184 18.54 -14.26 19.27
N ALA A 185 19.24 -15.37 18.98
CA ALA A 185 19.76 -16.29 19.99
C ALA A 185 20.89 -15.68 20.86
N ALA A 186 21.67 -14.74 20.33
CA ALA A 186 22.75 -14.08 21.06
C ALA A 186 22.24 -13.09 22.14
N THR A 187 21.03 -12.56 21.97
CA THR A 187 20.39 -11.64 22.93
C THR A 187 19.80 -12.29 24.18
N VAL A 188 19.63 -13.62 24.20
CA VAL A 188 19.06 -14.34 25.37
C VAL A 188 20.13 -14.63 26.45
N GLY A 189 21.41 -14.36 26.17
CA GLY A 189 22.51 -14.54 27.10
C GLY A 189 22.75 -13.35 28.02
N GLY A 190 21.85 -13.07 28.98
CA GLY A 190 22.22 -12.16 30.08
C GLY A 190 21.09 -11.53 30.90
N GLY A 191 20.81 -12.13 32.05
CA GLY A 191 20.42 -11.38 33.26
C GLY A 191 18.95 -11.00 33.38
N GLY A 192 18.25 -11.67 34.31
CA GLY A 192 16.95 -11.24 34.82
C GLY A 192 17.03 -9.83 35.42
N GLY A 193 16.66 -8.85 34.60
CA GLY A 193 16.32 -7.50 35.01
C GLY A 193 14.81 -7.39 35.11
N ILE A 194 14.29 -7.34 36.32
CA ILE A 194 12.97 -6.80 36.62
C ILE A 194 12.86 -5.39 36.02
N PHE A 195 12.10 -5.25 34.94
CA PHE A 195 11.79 -3.94 34.39
C PHE A 195 10.97 -3.15 35.42
N ALA A 196 11.53 -2.04 35.88
CA ALA A 196 10.75 -0.93 36.43
C ALA A 196 10.06 -0.21 35.25
N GLY A 197 9.06 -0.86 34.68
CA GLY A 197 8.18 -0.36 33.62
C GLY A 197 6.85 -1.10 33.77
N GLY A 198 5.73 -0.36 33.78
CA GLY A 198 4.43 -0.83 34.24
C GLY A 198 4.00 -2.19 33.68
N LEU A 199 3.15 -2.88 34.45
CA LEU A 199 2.43 -4.08 34.00
C LEU A 199 1.89 -3.82 32.59
N MET A 200 2.12 -4.77 31.69
CA MET A 200 1.63 -4.75 30.31
C MET A 200 0.85 -6.03 30.06
N LEU A 201 -0.30 -5.90 29.43
CA LEU A 201 -1.17 -7.01 29.10
C LEU A 201 -0.57 -7.74 27.90
N ARG A 202 -0.14 -8.98 28.11
CA ARG A 202 0.42 -9.84 27.08
C ARG A 202 -0.63 -10.85 26.62
N GLY A 203 -0.71 -11.06 25.32
CA GLY A 203 -1.64 -11.97 24.67
C GLY A 203 -1.54 -11.84 23.15
N ASP A 204 -2.14 -12.78 22.44
CA ASP A 204 -2.38 -12.65 21.01
C ASP A 204 -3.60 -11.74 20.83
N PHE A 205 -3.38 -10.58 20.24
CA PHE A 205 -4.41 -9.55 20.06
C PHE A 205 -4.42 -9.15 18.60
N ARG A 206 -5.57 -9.34 17.95
CA ARG A 206 -5.73 -9.04 16.52
C ARG A 206 -6.89 -8.09 16.30
N ALA A 207 -6.71 -7.18 15.38
CA ALA A 207 -7.75 -6.33 14.81
C ALA A 207 -7.75 -6.57 13.31
N VAL A 208 -8.93 -6.71 12.72
CA VAL A 208 -9.09 -7.03 11.30
C VAL A 208 -10.18 -6.15 10.68
N ILE A 209 -9.81 -5.34 9.68
CA ILE A 209 -10.66 -4.44 8.92
C ILE A 209 -11.31 -5.24 7.78
N ASN A 210 -12.64 -5.18 7.68
CA ASN A 210 -13.44 -5.79 6.61
C ASN A 210 -13.07 -7.25 6.30
N ASN A 211 -12.78 -8.06 7.31
CA ASN A 211 -12.34 -9.46 7.12
C ASN A 211 -11.05 -9.61 6.29
N ASN A 212 -10.09 -8.69 6.47
CA ASN A 212 -8.79 -8.65 5.79
C ASN A 212 -8.88 -8.31 4.30
N ASP A 213 -9.93 -7.59 3.88
CA ASP A 213 -10.00 -7.04 2.53
C ASP A 213 -8.83 -6.06 2.29
N LYS A 214 -8.05 -6.28 1.22
CA LYS A 214 -6.91 -5.41 0.86
C LYS A 214 -7.34 -4.00 0.44
N ILE A 215 -8.52 -3.88 -0.17
CA ILE A 215 -9.04 -2.63 -0.73
C ILE A 215 -10.52 -2.48 -0.34
N THR A 216 -10.92 -1.26 0.01
CA THR A 216 -12.32 -0.89 0.18
C THR A 216 -12.64 0.39 -0.60
N ASN A 217 -13.89 0.51 -1.05
CA ASN A 217 -14.42 1.75 -1.62
C ASN A 217 -15.28 2.56 -0.64
N SER A 218 -15.31 2.14 0.63
CA SER A 218 -16.05 2.81 1.71
C SER A 218 -15.12 3.17 2.86
N ARG A 219 -15.23 4.41 3.36
CA ARG A 219 -14.55 4.80 4.61
C ARG A 219 -15.23 4.23 5.85
N LEU A 220 -16.48 3.78 5.74
CA LEU A 220 -17.18 3.10 6.80
C LEU A 220 -16.84 1.61 6.69
N VAL A 221 -16.07 1.09 7.64
CA VAL A 221 -15.58 -0.28 7.68
C VAL A 221 -16.05 -1.00 8.94
N ILE A 222 -15.90 -2.32 8.95
CA ILE A 222 -16.16 -3.17 10.10
C ILE A 222 -14.82 -3.67 10.63
N LEU A 223 -14.59 -3.52 11.92
CA LEU A 223 -13.46 -4.09 12.64
C LEU A 223 -13.94 -5.36 13.36
N ASN A 224 -13.21 -6.44 13.21
CA ASN A 224 -13.35 -7.66 14.01
C ASN A 224 -12.12 -7.79 14.91
N PHE A 225 -12.32 -8.22 16.16
CA PHE A 225 -11.23 -8.39 17.12
C PHE A 225 -11.16 -9.81 17.63
N ASP A 226 -9.97 -10.41 17.55
CA ASP A 226 -9.66 -11.69 18.17
C ASP A 226 -8.71 -11.44 19.33
N VAL A 227 -9.22 -11.61 20.56
CA VAL A 227 -8.51 -11.23 21.79
C VAL A 227 -8.81 -12.20 22.93
N ASP A 228 -7.89 -12.27 23.89
CA ASP A 228 -8.08 -13.05 25.11
C ASP A 228 -9.29 -12.55 25.94
N PRO A 229 -10.09 -13.46 26.55
CA PRO A 229 -11.24 -13.12 27.41
C PRO A 229 -10.94 -12.19 28.59
N ILE A 230 -9.67 -12.00 28.96
CA ILE A 230 -9.24 -11.05 29.99
C ILE A 230 -9.55 -9.58 29.62
N VAL A 231 -9.66 -9.27 28.33
CA VAL A 231 -9.96 -7.93 27.83
C VAL A 231 -11.35 -7.48 28.28
N LYS A 232 -11.48 -6.21 28.67
CA LYS A 232 -12.73 -5.58 29.13
C LYS A 232 -13.04 -4.28 28.43
N THR A 233 -12.01 -3.51 28.10
CA THR A 233 -12.15 -2.23 27.40
C THR A 233 -11.15 -2.14 26.27
N MET A 234 -11.47 -1.32 25.28
CA MET A 234 -10.61 -1.07 24.12
C MET A 234 -10.57 0.43 23.81
N MET A 235 -9.58 0.83 23.03
CA MET A 235 -9.47 2.18 22.49
C MET A 235 -9.06 2.04 21.03
N ILE A 236 -9.77 2.70 20.13
CA ILE A 236 -9.58 2.62 18.68
C ILE A 236 -9.28 4.03 18.16
N SER A 237 -8.34 4.17 17.22
CA SER A 237 -7.97 5.45 16.64
C SER A 237 -7.49 5.30 15.20
N ASN A 238 -7.64 6.37 14.41
CA ASN A 238 -6.94 6.52 13.14
C ASN A 238 -5.54 7.15 13.29
N THR A 239 -5.09 7.37 14.54
CA THR A 239 -3.79 8.00 14.84
C THR A 239 -3.01 7.16 15.83
N LYS A 240 -1.71 6.97 15.57
CA LYS A 240 -0.79 6.14 16.37
C LYS A 240 -0.71 6.56 17.83
N ASN A 241 -0.84 7.86 18.10
CA ASN A 241 -0.81 8.43 19.45
C ASN A 241 -2.17 8.41 20.16
N PHE A 242 -3.22 7.88 19.51
CA PHE A 242 -4.58 7.84 20.02
C PHE A 242 -5.13 9.24 20.40
N SER A 243 -4.70 10.28 19.67
CA SER A 243 -5.17 11.65 19.92
C SER A 243 -6.69 11.73 19.73
N GLY A 244 -7.39 12.20 20.76
CA GLY A 244 -8.85 12.31 20.76
C GLY A 244 -9.61 10.98 20.85
N ALA A 245 -8.93 9.84 20.97
CA ALA A 245 -9.57 8.55 21.18
C ALA A 245 -10.10 8.42 22.62
N ASN A 246 -11.22 7.72 22.77
CA ASN A 246 -11.81 7.41 24.06
C ASN A 246 -11.76 5.90 24.29
N LYS A 247 -11.58 5.52 25.56
CA LYS A 247 -11.73 4.12 25.97
C LYS A 247 -13.22 3.75 25.98
N GLU A 248 -13.57 2.66 25.32
CA GLU A 248 -14.91 2.07 25.29
C GLU A 248 -14.90 0.63 25.80
N LEU A 249 -16.09 0.08 26.09
CA LEU A 249 -16.21 -1.35 26.41
C LEU A 249 -15.77 -2.17 25.20
N TYR A 250 -15.10 -3.29 25.47
CA TYR A 250 -14.77 -4.24 24.40
C TYR A 250 -16.06 -4.75 23.76
N ASP A 251 -16.06 -4.74 22.44
CA ASP A 251 -17.09 -5.30 21.58
C ASP A 251 -16.37 -6.06 20.47
N GLU A 252 -16.82 -7.27 20.14
CA GLU A 252 -16.15 -8.16 19.18
C GLU A 252 -16.17 -7.58 17.76
N ILE A 253 -17.23 -6.83 17.43
CA ILE A 253 -17.45 -6.21 16.13
C ILE A 253 -17.69 -4.72 16.30
N ARG A 254 -16.97 -3.88 15.54
CA ARG A 254 -17.10 -2.43 15.61
C ARG A 254 -17.15 -1.77 14.24
N THR A 255 -18.18 -0.96 13.99
CA THR A 255 -18.18 -0.06 12.82
C THR A 255 -17.25 1.11 13.08
N TRP A 256 -16.36 1.39 12.12
CA TRP A 256 -15.34 2.43 12.23
C TRP A 256 -15.28 3.30 10.97
N THR A 257 -15.01 4.60 11.14
CA THR A 257 -14.85 5.53 10.01
C THR A 257 -13.38 5.90 9.84
N LEU A 258 -12.83 5.53 8.70
CA LEU A 258 -11.46 5.83 8.30
C LEU A 258 -11.27 7.33 8.03
N THR A 259 -10.01 7.78 8.06
CA THR A 259 -9.65 9.15 7.71
C THR A 259 -10.05 9.51 6.28
N GLU A 260 -10.25 10.81 6.04
CA GLU A 260 -10.55 11.32 4.69
C GLU A 260 -9.40 11.09 3.70
N GLY A 261 -9.69 11.28 2.41
CA GLY A 261 -8.75 11.10 1.31
C GLY A 261 -8.62 9.65 0.85
N GLU A 262 -8.26 9.43 -0.41
CA GLU A 262 -7.84 8.11 -0.92
C GLU A 262 -6.53 7.66 -0.25
N GLY A 263 -6.24 6.36 -0.25
CA GLY A 263 -4.93 5.82 0.16
C GLY A 263 -5.02 4.76 1.26
N VAL A 264 -3.86 4.34 1.77
CA VAL A 264 -3.77 3.41 2.92
C VAL A 264 -4.38 4.07 4.16
N LYS A 265 -5.17 3.30 4.90
CA LYS A 265 -5.83 3.68 6.14
C LYS A 265 -5.41 2.71 7.22
N THR A 266 -4.76 3.22 8.26
CA THR A 266 -4.35 2.44 9.42
C THR A 266 -5.33 2.68 10.57
N VAL A 267 -5.77 1.59 11.20
CA VAL A 267 -6.54 1.62 12.44
C VAL A 267 -5.64 1.10 13.56
N TYR A 268 -5.51 1.88 14.62
CA TYR A 268 -4.74 1.57 15.81
C TYR A 268 -5.68 1.19 16.94
N VAL A 269 -5.35 0.11 17.65
CA VAL A 269 -6.16 -0.45 18.72
C VAL A 269 -5.30 -0.73 19.96
N LYS A 270 -5.83 -0.42 21.14
CA LYS A 270 -5.28 -0.85 22.43
C LYS A 270 -6.37 -1.55 23.22
N PHE A 271 -6.05 -2.71 23.76
CA PHE A 271 -6.93 -3.48 24.64
C PHE A 271 -6.51 -3.30 26.10
N TYR A 272 -7.47 -3.46 27.01
CA TYR A 272 -7.21 -3.33 28.43
C TYR A 272 -8.01 -4.35 29.23
N ASP A 273 -7.38 -4.88 30.28
CA ASP A 273 -8.03 -5.80 31.21
C ASP A 273 -8.96 -5.08 32.21
N ILE A 274 -9.47 -5.84 33.17
CA ILE A 274 -10.32 -5.33 34.26
C ILE A 274 -9.60 -4.38 35.23
N LEU A 275 -8.26 -4.46 35.32
CA LEU A 275 -7.44 -3.61 36.16
C LEU A 275 -6.97 -2.33 35.42
N GLY A 276 -7.29 -2.22 34.13
CA GLY A 276 -6.91 -1.09 33.28
C GLY A 276 -5.49 -1.21 32.71
N VAL A 277 -4.86 -2.38 32.80
CA VAL A 277 -3.55 -2.66 32.21
C VAL A 277 -3.68 -2.76 30.69
N ALA A 278 -2.85 -2.05 29.94
CA ALA A 278 -2.92 -1.95 28.49
C ALA A 278 -2.11 -3.04 27.76
N SER A 279 -2.58 -3.45 26.58
CA SER A 279 -1.82 -4.24 25.60
C SER A 279 -0.79 -3.38 24.86
N GLU A 280 0.01 -4.05 24.02
CA GLU A 280 0.72 -3.36 22.92
C GLU A 280 -0.30 -2.74 21.96
N VAL A 281 0.18 -1.79 21.14
CA VAL A 281 -0.63 -1.25 20.05
C VAL A 281 -0.78 -2.34 18.99
N VAL A 282 -2.01 -2.72 18.70
CA VAL A 282 -2.36 -3.56 17.55
C VAL A 282 -2.79 -2.65 16.41
N THR A 283 -2.44 -3.02 15.19
CA THR A 283 -2.82 -2.26 14.00
C THR A 283 -3.35 -3.16 12.92
N ASP A 284 -4.18 -2.58 12.07
CA ASP A 284 -4.50 -3.16 10.78
C ASP A 284 -4.63 -2.06 9.73
N ILE A 285 -4.47 -2.40 8.46
CA ILE A 285 -4.50 -1.48 7.34
C ILE A 285 -5.50 -1.90 6.27
N ILE A 286 -6.04 -0.91 5.57
CA ILE A 286 -6.80 -1.14 4.36
C ILE A 286 -6.54 -0.03 3.36
N ILE A 287 -6.51 -0.35 2.07
CA ILE A 287 -6.44 0.67 1.02
C ILE A 287 -7.86 1.19 0.74
N PHE A 288 -8.13 2.44 1.09
CA PHE A 288 -9.37 3.09 0.67
C PHE A 288 -9.19 3.68 -0.73
N ARG A 289 -9.94 3.13 -1.69
CA ARG A 289 -10.03 3.59 -3.08
C ARG A 289 -11.49 3.86 -3.44
N PRO A 290 -11.95 5.12 -3.50
CA PRO A 290 -13.29 5.42 -3.95
C PRO A 290 -13.45 5.00 -5.43
N LEU A 291 -14.68 4.68 -5.83
CA LEU A 291 -14.96 4.38 -7.24
C LEU A 291 -14.72 5.63 -8.10
N SER A 292 -13.98 5.46 -9.19
CA SER A 292 -13.80 6.49 -10.21
C SER A 292 -15.15 6.87 -10.83
N GLU A 293 -15.25 8.03 -11.48
CA GLU A 293 -16.51 8.48 -12.08
C GLU A 293 -17.02 7.52 -13.15
N ALA A 294 -16.12 6.92 -13.94
CA ALA A 294 -16.46 5.88 -14.91
C ALA A 294 -17.05 4.64 -14.24
N GLN A 295 -16.44 4.17 -13.15
CA GLN A 295 -16.92 3.00 -12.40
C GLN A 295 -18.25 3.26 -11.67
N ARG A 296 -18.56 4.51 -11.33
CA ARG A 296 -19.86 4.88 -10.76
C ARG A 296 -20.93 5.04 -11.85
N ALA A 297 -20.53 5.42 -13.06
CA ALA A 297 -21.43 5.54 -14.21
C ALA A 297 -21.89 4.18 -14.76
N ASP A 298 -21.09 3.13 -14.56
CA ASP A 298 -21.49 1.72 -14.72
C ASP A 298 -22.34 1.30 -13.51
N VAL A 299 -23.62 1.67 -13.54
CA VAL A 299 -24.56 1.51 -12.42
C VAL A 299 -24.92 0.04 -12.24
N ASN A 300 -24.95 -0.74 -13.32
CA ASN A 300 -25.31 -2.16 -13.30
C ASN A 300 -24.10 -3.09 -13.00
N LYS A 301 -22.87 -2.56 -13.08
CA LYS A 301 -21.58 -3.24 -12.83
C LYS A 301 -21.24 -4.33 -13.86
N ASP A 302 -21.59 -4.11 -15.13
CA ASP A 302 -21.26 -5.03 -16.22
C ASP A 302 -19.96 -4.68 -16.97
N ASN A 303 -19.23 -3.67 -16.47
CA ASN A 303 -18.01 -3.06 -17.02
C ASN A 303 -18.24 -2.26 -18.30
N LYS A 304 -19.48 -1.87 -18.60
CA LYS A 304 -19.81 -0.93 -19.67
C LYS A 304 -20.68 0.19 -19.10
N VAL A 305 -20.67 1.31 -19.81
CA VAL A 305 -21.59 2.40 -19.53
C VAL A 305 -22.45 2.55 -20.76
N ASP A 306 -23.65 1.99 -20.72
CA ASP A 306 -24.50 1.90 -21.90
C ASP A 306 -25.98 2.18 -21.60
N ILE A 307 -26.83 1.71 -22.51
CA ILE A 307 -28.28 1.92 -22.42
C ILE A 307 -28.90 1.25 -21.18
N PHE A 308 -28.28 0.22 -20.62
CA PHE A 308 -28.76 -0.43 -19.41
C PHE A 308 -28.52 0.43 -18.18
N ASP A 309 -27.37 1.09 -18.07
CA ASP A 309 -27.11 2.06 -16.99
C ASP A 309 -28.03 3.26 -17.11
N PHE A 310 -28.24 3.76 -18.34
CA PHE A 310 -29.17 4.84 -18.58
C PHE A 310 -30.60 4.47 -18.18
N ASN A 311 -31.04 3.25 -18.48
CA ASN A 311 -32.36 2.77 -18.05
C ASN A 311 -32.48 2.77 -16.53
N ILE A 312 -31.45 2.33 -15.79
CA ILE A 312 -31.46 2.37 -14.32
C ILE A 312 -31.51 3.81 -13.81
N LEU A 313 -30.75 4.71 -14.41
CA LEU A 313 -30.76 6.12 -14.09
C LEU A 313 -32.14 6.74 -14.29
N MET A 314 -32.79 6.45 -15.42
CA MET A 314 -34.14 6.95 -15.73
C MET A 314 -35.21 6.37 -14.80
N VAL A 315 -35.10 5.09 -14.40
CA VAL A 315 -36.00 4.48 -13.42
C VAL A 315 -35.90 5.18 -12.06
N ASN A 316 -34.71 5.68 -11.71
CA ASN A 316 -34.44 6.36 -10.44
C ASN A 316 -34.52 7.89 -10.54
N TRP A 317 -34.94 8.46 -11.68
CA TRP A 317 -34.87 9.89 -11.92
C TRP A 317 -35.62 10.71 -10.86
N GLY A 318 -34.94 11.70 -10.28
CA GLY A 318 -35.46 12.56 -9.21
C GLY A 318 -35.47 11.92 -7.82
N SER A 319 -34.99 10.68 -7.67
CA SER A 319 -34.86 10.03 -6.37
C SER A 319 -33.91 10.80 -5.47
N THR A 320 -34.23 10.86 -4.18
CA THR A 320 -33.42 11.50 -3.11
C THR A 320 -33.07 10.52 -1.99
N ILE A 321 -33.19 9.22 -2.28
CA ILE A 321 -32.84 8.16 -1.35
C ILE A 321 -31.32 8.14 -1.21
N ALA A 322 -30.81 8.29 0.01
CA ALA A 322 -29.38 8.20 0.27
C ALA A 322 -28.81 6.83 -0.13
N GLY A 323 -27.68 6.82 -0.81
CA GLY A 323 -27.05 5.60 -1.32
C GLY A 323 -27.74 5.01 -2.55
N ASN A 324 -28.55 5.78 -3.27
CA ASN A 324 -29.08 5.36 -4.56
C ASN A 324 -27.92 5.15 -5.55
N ILE A 325 -27.85 3.97 -6.16
CA ILE A 325 -26.80 3.61 -7.11
C ILE A 325 -26.80 4.48 -8.38
N ALA A 326 -27.92 5.13 -8.70
CA ALA A 326 -28.04 6.03 -9.85
C ALA A 326 -27.62 7.49 -9.54
N ASP A 327 -27.32 7.82 -8.28
CA ASP A 327 -26.73 9.11 -7.88
C ASP A 327 -25.21 9.05 -8.09
N ILE A 328 -24.81 9.13 -9.36
CA ILE A 328 -23.44 8.92 -9.83
C ILE A 328 -22.49 9.98 -9.26
N ASN A 329 -22.93 11.21 -8.98
CA ASN A 329 -22.07 12.24 -8.37
C ASN A 329 -22.17 12.30 -6.83
N ASN A 330 -23.00 11.47 -6.20
CA ASN A 330 -23.25 11.43 -4.76
C ASN A 330 -23.72 12.77 -4.16
N ASN A 331 -24.50 13.58 -4.90
CA ASN A 331 -25.03 14.84 -4.39
C ASN A 331 -26.32 14.69 -3.56
N GLY A 332 -26.85 13.46 -3.45
CA GLY A 332 -28.08 13.11 -2.75
C GLY A 332 -29.33 13.16 -3.62
N ARG A 333 -29.20 13.33 -4.94
CA ARG A 333 -30.30 13.36 -5.90
C ARG A 333 -29.88 12.81 -7.26
N VAL A 334 -30.71 11.94 -7.82
CA VAL A 334 -30.57 11.51 -9.22
C VAL A 334 -31.14 12.56 -10.16
N ASP A 335 -30.31 13.25 -10.94
CA ASP A 335 -30.72 14.28 -11.88
C ASP A 335 -29.85 14.40 -13.15
N ILE A 336 -29.91 15.56 -13.80
CA ILE A 336 -29.22 15.82 -15.06
C ILE A 336 -27.70 15.80 -14.91
N PHE A 337 -27.15 16.04 -13.73
CA PHE A 337 -25.71 15.96 -13.50
C PHE A 337 -25.22 14.51 -13.48
N ASP A 338 -26.03 13.57 -12.99
CA ASP A 338 -25.74 12.14 -13.08
C ASP A 338 -25.84 11.66 -14.53
N PHE A 339 -26.86 12.11 -15.26
CA PHE A 339 -26.96 11.85 -16.70
C PHE A 339 -25.74 12.35 -17.47
N ASN A 340 -25.27 13.57 -17.18
CA ASN A 340 -24.09 14.12 -17.86
C ASN A 340 -22.84 13.27 -17.59
N LEU A 341 -22.65 12.78 -16.36
CA LEU A 341 -21.56 11.85 -16.04
C LEU A 341 -21.71 10.53 -16.80
N LEU A 342 -22.91 9.94 -16.80
CA LEU A 342 -23.19 8.71 -17.54
C LEU A 342 -22.85 8.87 -19.03
N MET A 343 -23.30 9.96 -19.65
CA MET A 343 -23.01 10.24 -21.07
C MET A 343 -21.52 10.52 -21.34
N THR A 344 -20.78 11.03 -20.35
CA THR A 344 -19.33 11.28 -20.49
C THR A 344 -18.55 9.97 -20.66
N TYR A 345 -19.02 8.90 -20.03
CA TYR A 345 -18.34 7.61 -20.02
C TYR A 345 -18.99 6.55 -20.93
N TRP A 346 -19.99 6.94 -21.73
CA TRP A 346 -20.71 6.02 -22.62
C TRP A 346 -19.77 5.26 -23.57
N ALA A 347 -19.83 3.92 -23.56
CA ALA A 347 -18.91 3.07 -24.32
C ALA A 347 -19.55 1.79 -24.87
#